data_AF-A0A848YRX8-F1
#
_entry.id   AF-A0A848YRX8-F1
#
_cell.length_a   1.000
_cell.length_b   1.000
_cell.length_c   1.000
_cell.angle_alpha   90.00
_cell.angle_beta   90.00
_cell.angle_gamma   90.00
#
_symmetry.space_group_name_H-M   'P 1'
#
loop_
_entity.id
_entity.type
_entity.pdbx_description
1 polymer ?
#
loop_
_entity_poly.entity_id
_entity_poly.type
_entity_poly.pdbx_seq_one_letter_code
_entity_poly.pdbx_strand_id
1 'polypeptide(L)'
;MNKTWPVWTGGTVGLAAIAFAFATQAGLVDQWHEAAHYTARVGFPLLILAYVARPLVELTRSEWAKYILARRKYFGLGFAVAHTIHLAALITAIEVSGEGKDILTYVFGGAAYAILYVMAFTSNNAAMKAMGVWWKRVHRLGIHYLWFIFFQSYSGRMADPEQAAVAIPFTIIALAAAAVRFTAWWKARQRKRAAKAS
;
A
#
# COMPACT_ATOMS: atom_id res chain seq x y z
N MET A 1 8.66 19.98 -9.87
CA MET A 1 8.85 18.52 -9.66
C MET A 1 7.96 17.73 -10.62
N ASN A 2 8.53 16.76 -11.36
CA ASN A 2 7.79 15.86 -12.24
C ASN A 2 6.73 15.08 -11.45
N LYS A 3 5.54 14.81 -12.04
CA LYS A 3 4.45 14.06 -11.37
C LYS A 3 4.84 12.62 -11.04
N THR A 4 5.86 12.07 -11.70
CA THR A 4 6.36 10.70 -11.53
C THR A 4 7.28 10.51 -10.33
N TRP A 5 7.64 11.56 -9.58
CA TRP A 5 8.55 11.45 -8.44
C TRP A 5 8.20 10.33 -7.44
N PRO A 6 6.91 10.02 -7.11
CA PRO A 6 6.61 8.94 -6.17
C PRO A 6 7.07 7.57 -6.65
N VAL A 7 7.13 7.36 -7.98
CA VAL A 7 7.61 6.11 -8.58
C VAL A 7 9.10 5.94 -8.33
N TRP A 8 9.87 6.97 -8.64
CA TRP A 8 11.31 7.00 -8.41
C TRP A 8 11.63 6.90 -6.92
N THR A 9 10.91 7.61 -6.06
CA THR A 9 11.08 7.48 -4.61
C THR A 9 10.81 6.06 -4.12
N GLY A 10 9.74 5.40 -4.59
CA GLY A 10 9.47 4.00 -4.23
C GLY A 10 10.62 3.06 -4.63
N GLY A 11 11.18 3.23 -5.82
CA GLY A 11 12.33 2.46 -6.29
C GLY A 11 13.62 2.75 -5.52
N THR A 12 14.03 4.02 -5.45
CA THR A 12 15.27 4.44 -4.80
C THR A 12 15.27 4.12 -3.31
N VAL A 13 14.20 4.45 -2.59
CA VAL A 13 14.12 4.17 -1.15
C VAL A 13 13.96 2.67 -0.89
N GLY A 14 13.27 1.94 -1.77
CA GLY A 14 13.19 0.48 -1.69
C GLY A 14 14.55 -0.21 -1.83
N LEU A 15 15.36 0.20 -2.82
CA LEU A 15 16.72 -0.31 -2.99
C LEU A 15 17.64 0.12 -1.83
N ALA A 16 17.52 1.36 -1.36
CA ALA A 16 18.27 1.84 -0.20
C ALA A 16 17.91 1.06 1.07
N ALA A 17 16.66 0.61 1.21
CA ALA A 17 16.23 -0.23 2.32
C ALA A 17 16.90 -1.62 2.31
N ILE A 18 17.11 -2.22 1.13
CA ILE A 18 17.92 -3.44 1.01
C ILE A 18 19.37 -3.15 1.41
N ALA A 19 19.98 -2.09 0.84
CA ALA A 19 21.37 -1.74 1.16
C ALA A 19 21.57 -1.48 2.67
N PHE A 20 20.59 -0.83 3.31
CA PHE A 20 20.60 -0.57 4.75
C PHE A 20 20.52 -1.87 5.57
N ALA A 21 19.66 -2.82 5.19
CA ALA A 21 19.62 -4.13 5.86
C ALA A 21 20.97 -4.86 5.78
N PHE A 22 21.64 -4.82 4.63
CA PHE A 22 22.96 -5.45 4.49
C PHE A 22 24.06 -4.72 5.28
N ALA A 23 23.90 -3.41 5.53
CA ALA A 23 24.83 -2.64 6.33
C ALA A 23 24.79 -2.99 7.83
N THR A 24 23.75 -3.67 8.34
CA THR A 24 23.68 -4.09 9.76
C THR A 24 24.62 -5.24 10.10
N GLN A 25 25.14 -5.95 9.09
CA GLN A 25 26.04 -7.11 9.27
C GLN A 25 25.50 -8.21 10.19
N ALA A 26 24.17 -8.33 10.31
CA ALA A 26 23.49 -9.26 11.21
C ALA A 26 23.53 -10.75 10.77
N GLY A 27 24.16 -11.06 9.62
CA GLY A 27 24.14 -12.39 9.01
C GLY A 27 23.09 -12.52 7.91
N LEU A 28 23.31 -13.46 6.97
CA LEU A 28 22.59 -13.47 5.69
C LEU A 28 21.07 -13.63 5.84
N VAL A 29 20.63 -14.53 6.73
CA VAL A 29 19.20 -14.78 7.00
C VAL A 29 18.53 -13.51 7.55
N ASP A 30 19.10 -12.95 8.61
CA ASP A 30 18.58 -11.75 9.27
C ASP A 30 18.56 -10.54 8.33
N GLN A 31 19.62 -10.35 7.53
CA GLN A 31 19.69 -9.28 6.52
C GLN A 31 18.54 -9.37 5.51
N TRP A 32 18.17 -10.56 5.05
CA TRP A 32 17.04 -10.70 4.11
C TRP A 32 15.68 -10.52 4.79
N HIS A 33 15.52 -10.96 6.04
CA HIS A 33 14.31 -10.67 6.83
C HIS A 33 14.15 -9.16 7.08
N GLU A 34 15.22 -8.48 7.47
CA GLU A 34 15.26 -7.03 7.63
C GLU A 34 14.97 -6.31 6.31
N ALA A 35 15.59 -6.75 5.20
CA ALA A 35 15.33 -6.20 3.88
C ALA A 35 13.85 -6.32 3.50
N ALA A 36 13.22 -7.47 3.74
CA ALA A 36 11.80 -7.65 3.52
C ALA A 36 10.95 -6.71 4.41
N HIS A 37 11.32 -6.55 5.68
CA HIS A 37 10.62 -5.63 6.59
C HIS A 37 10.77 -4.15 6.18
N TYR A 38 11.98 -3.70 5.88
CA TYR A 38 12.24 -2.30 5.51
C TYR A 38 11.58 -1.93 4.18
N THR A 39 11.69 -2.79 3.17
CA THR A 39 11.05 -2.57 1.86
C THR A 39 9.51 -2.51 1.96
N ALA A 40 8.89 -3.33 2.82
CA ALA A 40 7.46 -3.23 3.10
C ALA A 40 7.09 -1.87 3.73
N ARG A 41 7.90 -1.37 4.67
CA ARG A 41 7.72 -0.06 5.32
C ARG A 41 7.84 1.10 4.34
N VAL A 42 8.64 0.97 3.28
CA VAL A 42 8.71 1.97 2.19
C VAL A 42 7.40 2.03 1.39
N GLY A 43 6.81 0.89 1.08
CA GLY A 43 5.56 0.84 0.32
C GLY A 43 4.35 1.37 1.10
N PHE A 44 4.26 1.10 2.40
CA PHE A 44 3.11 1.48 3.22
C PHE A 44 2.66 2.96 3.08
N PRO A 45 3.52 3.98 3.25
CA PRO A 45 3.10 5.37 3.09
C PRO A 45 2.61 5.69 1.67
N LEU A 46 3.19 5.09 0.63
CA LEU A 46 2.75 5.26 -0.75
C LEU A 46 1.33 4.71 -0.96
N LEU A 47 1.06 3.52 -0.40
CA LEU A 47 -0.28 2.93 -0.40
C LEU A 47 -1.29 3.81 0.34
N ILE A 48 -0.95 4.26 1.55
CA ILE A 48 -1.84 5.10 2.38
C ILE A 48 -2.19 6.39 1.64
N LEU A 49 -1.21 7.09 1.08
CA LEU A 49 -1.46 8.31 0.28
C LEU A 49 -2.38 8.02 -0.90
N ALA A 50 -2.19 6.92 -1.64
CA ALA A 50 -3.07 6.52 -2.73
C ALA A 50 -4.48 6.14 -2.24
N TYR A 51 -4.60 5.55 -1.05
CA TYR A 51 -5.84 5.09 -0.44
C TYR A 51 -6.69 6.26 0.08
N VAL A 52 -6.11 7.27 0.71
CA VAL A 52 -6.85 8.42 1.25
C VAL A 52 -7.03 9.58 0.28
N ALA A 53 -6.29 9.61 -0.83
CA ALA A 53 -6.23 10.72 -1.79
C ALA A 53 -7.59 11.39 -2.10
N ARG A 54 -8.60 10.59 -2.47
CA ARG A 54 -9.93 11.11 -2.84
C ARG A 54 -10.79 11.51 -1.62
N PRO A 55 -10.99 10.64 -0.62
CA PRO A 55 -11.69 11.02 0.62
C PRO A 55 -11.13 12.29 1.26
N LEU A 56 -9.81 12.47 1.25
CA LEU A 56 -9.17 13.64 1.84
C LEU A 56 -9.60 14.94 1.15
N VAL A 57 -9.71 14.96 -0.18
CA VAL A 57 -10.25 16.10 -0.94
C VAL A 57 -11.73 16.32 -0.64
N GLU A 58 -12.51 15.24 -0.54
CA GLU A 58 -13.96 15.32 -0.26
C GLU A 58 -14.26 15.91 1.12
N LEU A 59 -13.37 15.70 2.09
CA LEU A 59 -13.50 16.19 3.47
C LEU A 59 -12.87 17.56 3.71
N THR A 60 -11.67 17.81 3.18
CA THR A 60 -10.88 19.01 3.55
C THR A 60 -10.86 20.07 2.46
N ARG A 61 -11.01 19.67 1.19
CA ARG A 61 -10.85 20.53 0.00
C ARG A 61 -9.52 21.32 -0.06
N SER A 62 -8.51 20.95 0.73
CA SER A 62 -7.25 21.67 0.81
C SER A 62 -6.40 21.48 -0.46
N GLU A 63 -5.50 22.44 -0.73
CA GLU A 63 -4.56 22.36 -1.85
C GLU A 63 -3.63 21.15 -1.73
N TRP A 64 -3.25 20.79 -0.50
CA TRP A 64 -2.48 19.58 -0.23
C TRP A 64 -3.24 18.30 -0.63
N ALA A 65 -4.52 18.19 -0.28
CA ALA A 65 -5.32 17.03 -0.67
C ALA A 65 -5.47 16.93 -2.19
N LYS A 66 -5.70 18.06 -2.87
CA LYS A 66 -5.77 18.12 -4.34
C LYS A 66 -4.43 17.72 -4.98
N TYR A 67 -3.31 18.16 -4.40
CA TYR A 67 -1.97 17.80 -4.83
C TYR A 67 -1.72 16.28 -4.77
N ILE A 68 -2.12 15.64 -3.66
CA ILE A 68 -2.04 14.18 -3.49
C ILE A 68 -2.93 13.49 -4.53
N LEU A 69 -4.19 13.93 -4.67
CA LEU A 69 -5.14 13.33 -5.61
C LEU A 69 -4.65 13.40 -7.07
N ALA A 70 -4.06 14.53 -7.48
CA ALA A 70 -3.47 14.69 -8.81
C ALA A 70 -2.30 13.72 -9.08
N ARG A 71 -1.69 13.15 -8.04
CA ARG A 71 -0.58 12.19 -8.11
C ARG A 71 -0.95 10.78 -7.65
N ARG A 72 -2.23 10.53 -7.34
CA ARG A 72 -2.71 9.23 -6.82
C ARG A 72 -2.22 8.04 -7.65
N LYS A 73 -2.24 8.15 -8.99
CA LYS A 73 -1.73 7.12 -9.90
C LYS A 73 -0.26 6.81 -9.62
N TYR A 74 0.57 7.83 -9.48
CA TYR A 74 2.01 7.69 -9.29
C TYR A 74 2.36 7.18 -7.90
N PHE A 75 1.59 7.53 -6.86
CA PHE A 75 1.71 6.89 -5.55
C PHE A 75 1.42 5.38 -5.62
N GLY A 76 0.35 4.98 -6.32
CA GLY A 76 0.04 3.57 -6.53
C GLY A 76 1.11 2.81 -7.34
N LEU A 77 1.68 3.44 -8.36
CA LEU A 77 2.78 2.87 -9.13
C LEU A 77 4.10 2.81 -8.33
N GLY A 78 4.39 3.83 -7.52
CA GLY A 78 5.54 3.80 -6.62
C GLY A 78 5.42 2.74 -5.55
N PHE A 79 4.21 2.54 -5.01
CA PHE A 79 3.90 1.40 -4.16
C PHE A 79 4.18 0.07 -4.88
N ALA A 80 3.72 -0.08 -6.12
CA ALA A 80 3.97 -1.29 -6.92
C ALA A 80 5.46 -1.56 -7.15
N VAL A 81 6.25 -0.53 -7.45
CA VAL A 81 7.72 -0.65 -7.59
C VAL A 81 8.35 -1.07 -6.27
N ALA A 82 8.05 -0.36 -5.17
CA ALA A 82 8.57 -0.71 -3.84
C ALA A 82 8.17 -2.14 -3.43
N HIS A 83 6.96 -2.58 -3.80
CA HIS A 83 6.48 -3.93 -3.50
C HIS A 83 7.04 -5.01 -4.41
N THR A 84 7.48 -4.68 -5.61
CA THR A 84 8.23 -5.60 -6.46
C THR A 84 9.60 -5.89 -5.83
N ILE A 85 10.26 -4.84 -5.31
CA ILE A 85 11.51 -4.97 -4.54
C ILE A 85 11.27 -5.77 -3.26
N HIS A 86 10.20 -5.46 -2.52
CA HIS A 86 9.80 -6.21 -1.33
C HIS A 86 9.54 -7.70 -1.65
N LEU A 87 8.86 -8.01 -2.75
CA LEU A 87 8.58 -9.39 -3.16
C LEU A 87 9.87 -10.16 -3.39
N ALA A 88 10.84 -9.56 -4.09
CA ALA A 88 12.16 -10.18 -4.29
C ALA A 88 12.84 -10.45 -2.94
N ALA A 89 12.92 -9.44 -2.06
CA ALA A 89 13.50 -9.61 -0.73
C ALA A 89 12.78 -10.67 0.12
N LEU A 90 11.45 -10.73 0.04
CA LEU A 90 10.63 -11.69 0.77
C LEU A 90 10.85 -13.13 0.26
N ILE A 91 10.89 -13.34 -1.06
CA ILE A 91 11.17 -14.65 -1.64
C ILE A 91 12.57 -15.11 -1.22
N THR A 92 13.57 -14.24 -1.36
CA THR A 92 14.94 -14.58 -0.97
C THR A 92 15.06 -14.84 0.54
N ALA A 93 14.36 -14.10 1.39
CA ALA A 93 14.34 -14.36 2.83
C ALA A 93 13.80 -15.76 3.16
N ILE A 94 12.73 -16.19 2.48
CA ILE A 94 12.13 -17.53 2.64
C ILE A 94 13.09 -18.63 2.13
N GLU A 95 13.72 -18.40 0.99
CA GLU A 95 14.66 -19.37 0.40
C GLU A 95 15.92 -19.54 1.26
N VAL A 96 16.47 -18.43 1.76
CA VAL A 96 17.71 -18.43 2.57
C VAL A 96 17.47 -18.95 3.99
N SER A 97 16.31 -18.67 4.59
CA SER A 97 15.99 -19.21 5.92
C SER A 97 15.69 -20.71 5.88
N GLY A 98 15.22 -21.23 4.73
CA GLY A 98 14.70 -22.59 4.61
C GLY A 98 13.35 -22.78 5.32
N GLU A 99 12.78 -21.72 5.86
CA GLU A 99 11.51 -21.74 6.59
C GLU A 99 10.36 -21.29 5.69
N GLY A 100 9.43 -22.21 5.43
CA GLY A 100 8.19 -21.90 4.74
C GLY A 100 7.28 -21.00 5.59
N LYS A 101 6.34 -20.31 4.93
CA LYS A 101 5.24 -19.61 5.60
C LYS A 101 3.98 -20.47 5.63
N ASP A 102 3.05 -20.08 6.49
CA ASP A 102 1.73 -20.67 6.53
C ASP A 102 1.01 -20.55 5.16
N ILE A 103 0.23 -21.58 4.80
CA ILE A 103 -0.48 -21.65 3.51
C ILE A 103 -1.42 -20.47 3.30
N LEU A 104 -2.07 -19.96 4.36
CA LEU A 104 -2.93 -18.79 4.25
C LEU A 104 -2.11 -17.55 3.90
N THR A 105 -0.90 -17.43 4.46
CA THR A 105 -0.01 -16.30 4.13
C THR A 105 0.41 -16.33 2.65
N TYR A 106 0.69 -17.52 2.10
CA TYR A 106 0.96 -17.64 0.67
C TYR A 106 -0.25 -17.30 -0.20
N VAL A 107 -1.44 -17.79 0.16
CA VAL A 107 -2.66 -17.53 -0.62
C VAL A 107 -3.04 -16.05 -0.58
N PHE A 108 -3.15 -15.45 0.61
CA PHE A 108 -3.54 -14.05 0.77
C PHE A 108 -2.45 -13.09 0.27
N GLY A 109 -1.18 -13.39 0.55
CA GLY A 109 -0.04 -12.61 0.04
C GLY A 109 0.07 -12.69 -1.48
N GLY A 110 0.01 -13.90 -2.05
CA GLY A 110 0.05 -14.12 -3.49
C GLY A 110 -1.11 -13.42 -4.22
N ALA A 111 -2.32 -13.50 -3.67
CA ALA A 111 -3.47 -12.76 -4.20
C ALA A 111 -3.26 -11.24 -4.14
N ALA A 112 -2.61 -10.72 -3.09
CA ALA A 112 -2.26 -9.30 -3.01
C ALA A 112 -1.36 -8.86 -4.18
N TYR A 113 -0.34 -9.66 -4.51
CA TYR A 113 0.55 -9.39 -5.64
C TYR A 113 -0.15 -9.50 -6.99
N ALA A 114 -1.00 -10.52 -7.19
CA ALA A 114 -1.79 -10.63 -8.41
C ALA A 114 -2.67 -9.38 -8.64
N ILE A 115 -3.38 -8.95 -7.60
CA ILE A 115 -4.20 -7.73 -7.61
C ILE A 115 -3.35 -6.48 -7.87
N LEU A 116 -2.21 -6.36 -7.19
CA LEU A 116 -1.28 -5.24 -7.36
C LEU A 116 -0.84 -5.11 -8.82
N TYR A 117 -0.38 -6.20 -9.44
CA TYR A 117 0.09 -6.18 -10.82
C TYR A 117 -1.04 -5.91 -11.81
N VAL A 118 -2.23 -6.50 -11.63
CA VAL A 118 -3.41 -6.15 -12.43
C VAL A 118 -3.69 -4.65 -12.35
N MET A 119 -3.66 -4.05 -11.15
CA MET A 119 -3.86 -2.61 -10.98
C MET A 119 -2.74 -1.79 -11.63
N ALA A 120 -1.48 -2.20 -11.49
CA ALA A 120 -0.32 -1.51 -12.05
C ALA A 120 -0.37 -1.51 -13.59
N PHE A 121 -0.55 -2.66 -14.22
CA PHE A 121 -0.61 -2.78 -15.68
C PHE A 121 -1.85 -2.10 -16.27
N THR A 122 -2.96 -2.04 -15.53
CA THR A 122 -4.16 -1.31 -15.96
C THR A 122 -4.16 0.18 -15.60
N SER A 123 -3.07 0.73 -15.06
CA SER A 123 -2.96 2.16 -14.69
C SER A 123 -2.62 3.07 -15.88
N ASN A 124 -3.27 2.87 -17.02
CA ASN A 124 -3.09 3.67 -18.23
C ASN A 124 -4.44 3.99 -18.92
N ASN A 125 -4.45 4.99 -19.80
CA ASN A 125 -5.67 5.48 -20.44
C ASN A 125 -6.32 4.42 -21.36
N ALA A 126 -5.51 3.61 -22.04
CA ALA A 126 -6.00 2.57 -22.94
C ALA A 126 -6.75 1.48 -22.17
N ALA A 127 -6.14 0.94 -21.09
CA ALA A 127 -6.76 -0.03 -20.21
C ALA A 127 -8.01 0.52 -19.52
N MET A 128 -7.98 1.77 -19.06
CA MET A 128 -9.15 2.44 -18.48
C MET A 128 -10.31 2.52 -19.47
N LYS A 129 -10.03 2.84 -20.74
CA LYS A 129 -11.05 2.89 -21.80
C LYS A 129 -11.56 1.49 -22.16
N ALA A 130 -10.67 0.50 -22.29
CA ALA A 130 -11.02 -0.87 -22.65
C ALA A 130 -11.88 -1.59 -21.59
N MET A 131 -11.57 -1.39 -20.30
CA MET A 131 -12.28 -2.07 -19.20
C MET A 131 -13.56 -1.34 -18.75
N GLY A 132 -13.71 -0.05 -19.07
CA GLY A 132 -14.88 0.74 -18.69
C GLY A 132 -15.19 0.71 -17.18
N VAL A 133 -16.39 0.25 -16.82
CA VAL A 133 -16.84 0.19 -15.40
C VAL A 133 -16.02 -0.79 -14.56
N TRP A 134 -15.49 -1.86 -15.17
CA TRP A 134 -14.69 -2.86 -14.48
C TRP A 134 -13.37 -2.31 -13.98
N TRP A 135 -12.78 -1.35 -14.70
CA TRP A 135 -11.57 -0.65 -14.24
C TRP A 135 -11.78 -0.04 -12.84
N LYS A 136 -12.90 0.67 -12.66
CA LYS A 136 -13.25 1.30 -11.38
C LYS A 136 -13.53 0.27 -10.29
N ARG A 137 -14.11 -0.89 -10.62
CA ARG A 137 -14.40 -1.98 -9.67
C ARG A 137 -13.10 -2.62 -9.21
N VAL A 138 -12.23 -3.03 -10.15
CA VAL A 138 -10.92 -3.64 -9.87
C VAL A 138 -10.07 -2.71 -9.01
N HIS A 139 -9.91 -1.45 -9.42
CA HIS A 139 -9.07 -0.50 -8.66
C HIS A 139 -9.64 -0.14 -7.29
N ARG A 140 -10.97 -0.24 -7.11
CA ARG A 140 -11.61 -0.03 -5.80
C ARG A 140 -11.43 -1.24 -4.90
N LEU A 141 -11.76 -2.44 -5.38
CA LEU A 141 -11.61 -3.66 -4.59
C LEU A 141 -10.14 -3.89 -4.25
N GLY A 142 -9.25 -3.71 -5.23
CA GLY A 142 -7.83 -3.94 -5.04
C GLY A 142 -7.19 -2.99 -4.04
N ILE A 143 -7.49 -1.68 -4.07
CA ILE A 143 -6.94 -0.75 -3.06
C ILE A 143 -7.44 -1.08 -1.64
N HIS A 144 -8.67 -1.62 -1.50
CA HIS A 144 -9.18 -2.08 -0.21
C HIS A 144 -8.52 -3.38 0.25
N TYR A 145 -8.30 -4.33 -0.67
CA TYR A 145 -7.60 -5.57 -0.40
C TYR A 145 -6.16 -5.32 0.04
N LEU A 146 -5.41 -4.51 -0.72
CA LEU A 146 -4.03 -4.15 -0.40
C LEU A 146 -3.93 -3.44 0.96
N TRP A 147 -4.83 -2.49 1.23
CA TRP A 147 -4.92 -1.86 2.56
C TRP A 147 -5.20 -2.88 3.67
N PHE A 148 -6.12 -3.83 3.43
CA PHE A 148 -6.50 -4.83 4.42
C PHE A 148 -5.35 -5.79 4.75
N ILE A 149 -4.60 -6.25 3.74
CA ILE A 149 -3.41 -7.08 3.94
C ILE A 149 -2.37 -6.36 4.79
N PHE A 150 -2.14 -5.07 4.53
CA PHE A 150 -1.26 -4.25 5.34
C PHE A 150 -1.73 -4.07 6.78
N PHE A 151 -3.02 -3.77 6.95
CA PHE A 151 -3.63 -3.66 8.26
C PHE A 151 -3.50 -4.96 9.06
N GLN A 152 -3.88 -6.09 8.48
CA GLN A 152 -3.79 -7.40 9.12
C GLN A 152 -2.33 -7.76 9.45
N SER A 153 -1.41 -7.46 8.53
CA SER A 153 0.02 -7.73 8.72
C SER A 153 0.58 -6.96 9.92
N TYR A 154 0.23 -5.69 10.11
CA TYR A 154 0.71 -4.92 11.26
C TYR A 154 -0.08 -5.23 12.54
N SER A 155 -1.40 -5.42 12.45
CA SER A 155 -2.20 -5.75 13.63
C SER A 155 -1.78 -7.07 14.25
N GLY A 156 -1.42 -8.07 13.43
CA GLY A 156 -0.95 -9.38 13.88
C GLY A 156 0.39 -9.34 14.63
N ARG A 157 1.13 -8.23 14.54
CA ARG A 157 2.46 -8.05 15.17
C ARG A 157 2.46 -7.07 16.33
N MET A 158 1.29 -6.57 16.76
CA MET A 158 1.22 -5.63 17.88
C MET A 158 1.56 -6.27 19.23
N ALA A 159 1.40 -7.59 19.36
CA ALA A 159 1.70 -8.33 20.58
C ALA A 159 3.15 -8.83 20.66
N ASP A 160 3.91 -8.71 19.56
CA ASP A 160 5.33 -9.06 19.51
C ASP A 160 6.15 -7.88 20.04
N PRO A 161 6.84 -7.99 21.20
CA PRO A 161 7.58 -6.89 21.79
C PRO A 161 8.64 -6.29 20.86
N GLU A 162 9.27 -7.09 20.01
CA GLU A 162 10.32 -6.64 19.09
C GLU A 162 9.74 -5.81 17.93
N GLN A 163 8.49 -6.10 17.54
CA GLN A 163 7.83 -5.46 16.40
C GLN A 163 6.79 -4.42 16.80
N ALA A 164 6.32 -4.41 18.05
CA ALA A 164 5.24 -3.57 18.55
C ALA A 164 5.48 -2.07 18.30
N ALA A 165 6.73 -1.61 18.50
CA ALA A 165 7.11 -0.21 18.31
C ALA A 165 6.85 0.30 16.88
N VAL A 166 6.90 -0.59 15.88
CA VAL A 166 6.59 -0.27 14.48
C VAL A 166 5.15 -0.65 14.13
N ALA A 167 4.70 -1.82 14.58
CA ALA A 167 3.39 -2.38 14.26
C ALA A 167 2.23 -1.54 14.78
N ILE A 168 2.33 -1.01 16.01
CA ILE A 168 1.27 -0.22 16.63
C ILE A 168 1.03 1.11 15.86
N PRO A 169 2.05 1.97 15.62
CA PRO A 169 1.82 3.20 14.85
C PRO A 169 1.27 2.94 13.45
N PHE A 170 1.76 1.91 12.75
CA PHE A 170 1.32 1.60 11.38
C PHE A 170 -0.13 1.07 11.37
N THR A 171 -0.52 0.31 12.38
CA THR A 171 -1.92 -0.11 12.57
C THR A 171 -2.83 1.09 12.82
N ILE A 172 -2.42 2.03 13.67
CA ILE A 172 -3.17 3.27 13.92
C ILE A 172 -3.32 4.09 12.63
N ILE A 173 -2.25 4.24 11.84
CA ILE A 173 -2.30 4.94 10.54
C ILE A 173 -3.28 4.24 9.58
N ALA A 174 -3.26 2.91 9.51
CA ALA A 174 -4.18 2.15 8.66
C ALA A 174 -5.64 2.33 9.08
N LEU A 175 -5.93 2.32 10.39
CA LEU A 175 -7.26 2.58 10.93
C LEU A 175 -7.72 4.02 10.69
N ALA A 176 -6.84 5.00 10.89
CA ALA A 176 -7.12 6.40 10.60
C ALA A 176 -7.45 6.61 9.11
N ALA A 177 -6.70 5.95 8.22
CA ALA A 177 -6.96 5.98 6.78
C ALA A 177 -8.33 5.39 6.42
N ALA A 178 -8.74 4.30 7.08
CA ALA A 178 -10.08 3.73 6.92
C ALA A 178 -11.17 4.67 7.46
N ALA A 179 -10.96 5.29 8.62
CA ALA A 179 -11.89 6.27 9.21
C ALA A 179 -12.09 7.49 8.30
N VAL A 180 -11.02 8.04 7.72
CA VAL A 180 -11.09 9.12 6.72
C VAL A 180 -11.96 8.72 5.53
N ARG A 181 -11.79 7.49 5.02
CA ARG A 181 -12.59 7.01 3.90
C ARG A 181 -14.05 6.76 4.28
N PHE A 182 -14.30 6.19 5.44
CA PHE A 182 -15.65 5.92 5.96
C PHE A 182 -16.43 7.23 6.18
N THR A 183 -15.80 8.22 6.82
CA THR A 183 -16.41 9.53 7.06
C THR A 183 -16.75 10.27 5.76
N ALA A 184 -15.87 10.22 4.75
CA ALA A 184 -16.16 10.78 3.43
C ALA A 184 -17.37 10.10 2.76
N TRP A 185 -17.41 8.77 2.78
CA TRP A 185 -18.54 8.00 2.26
C TRP A 185 -19.86 8.32 2.97
N TRP A 186 -19.82 8.40 4.30
CA TRP A 186 -20.98 8.73 5.14
C TRP A 186 -21.55 10.10 4.79
N LYS A 187 -20.70 11.14 4.75
CA LYS A 187 -21.11 12.52 4.37
C LYS A 187 -21.65 12.58 2.95
N ALA A 188 -21.04 11.86 2.00
CA ALA A 188 -21.53 11.80 0.62
C ALA A 188 -22.93 11.16 0.55
N ARG A 189 -23.20 10.14 1.36
CA ARG A 189 -24.52 9.49 1.43
C ARG A 189 -25.56 10.40 2.07
N GLN A 190 -25.20 11.13 3.13
CA GLN A 190 -26.10 12.12 3.75
C GLN A 190 -26.52 13.22 2.77
N ARG A 191 -25.57 13.80 2.01
CA ARG A 191 -25.86 14.82 0.99
C ARG A 191 -26.82 14.32 -0.09
N LYS A 192 -26.63 13.08 -0.55
CA LYS A 192 -27.53 12.45 -1.54
C LYS A 192 -28.93 12.19 -0.99
N ARG A 193 -29.07 11.91 0.30
CA ARG A 193 -30.37 11.73 0.95
C ARG A 193 -31.10 13.07 1.08
N ALA A 194 -30.41 14.12 1.52
CA ALA A 194 -30.98 15.46 1.62
C ALA A 194 -31.49 15.98 0.26
N ALA A 195 -30.69 15.82 -0.81
CA ALA A 195 -31.07 16.24 -2.16
C ALA A 195 -32.23 15.45 -2.79
N LYS A 196 -32.62 14.29 -2.23
CA LYS A 196 -33.80 13.53 -2.66
C LYS A 196 -35.06 13.90 -1.87
N ALA A 197 -34.90 14.58 -0.75
CA ALA A 197 -35.98 15.00 0.13
C ALA A 197 -36.40 16.47 -0.11
N SER A 198 -35.60 17.23 -0.87
CA SER A 198 -35.91 18.54 -1.44
C SER A 198 -36.52 18.38 -2.82
#